data_AF-G8B829-F1
#
_entry.id   AF-G8B829-F1
#
_cell.length_a   1.000
_cell.length_b   1.000
_cell.length_c   1.000
_cell.angle_alpha   90.00
_cell.angle_beta   90.00
_cell.angle_gamma   90.00
#
_symmetry.space_group_name_H-M   'P 1'
#
loop_
_entity.id
_entity.type
_entity.pdbx_description
1 polymer ?
#
loop_
_entity_poly.entity_id
_entity_poly.type
_entity_poly.pdbx_seq_one_letter_code
_entity_poly.pdbx_strand_id
1 'polypeptide(L)'
;MNSLYNHGLKQTQTITKDLAQFEKNLSTSPLSLQGAITTSITAFKKTIKEYSDLLEKNPTDSSYAKHEGRVSKFTQELESFTTKFDNLKKQREISVQEADKQELMGRRHINSATSQPSDNPYDPNQQQQQQQTISQREGLYNENQALARGSEQLDRILEMGQQAFEDIVEQNETLRKVQAKFEEGLITLGVSRGTIRSVERRAKQDKWLFWFCVVMMLVIFYYIIKFFR
;
A
#
# COMPACT_ATOMS: atom_id res chain seq x y z
N MET A 1 10.38 -1.18 -16.39
CA MET A 1 11.05 -2.01 -15.36
C MET A 1 11.75 -1.19 -14.27
N ASN A 2 12.62 -0.23 -14.60
CA ASN A 2 13.31 0.58 -13.56
C ASN A 2 12.38 1.49 -12.73
N SER A 3 11.30 2.00 -13.32
CA SER A 3 10.28 2.76 -12.58
C SER A 3 9.58 1.92 -11.51
N LEU A 4 9.23 0.67 -11.84
CA LEU A 4 8.55 -0.24 -10.93
C LEU A 4 9.47 -0.69 -9.79
N TYR A 5 10.77 -0.86 -10.08
CA TYR A 5 11.78 -1.09 -9.05
C TYR A 5 11.91 0.10 -8.08
N ASN A 6 11.98 1.33 -8.60
CA ASN A 6 12.04 2.53 -7.76
C ASN A 6 10.75 2.73 -6.94
N HIS A 7 9.60 2.36 -7.50
CA HIS A 7 8.32 2.36 -6.79
C HIS A 7 8.31 1.35 -5.65
N GLY A 8 8.72 0.10 -5.92
CA GLY A 8 8.88 -0.94 -4.91
C GLY A 8 9.84 -0.52 -3.79
N LEU A 9 10.97 0.12 -4.13
CA LEU A 9 11.93 0.61 -3.15
C LEU A 9 11.33 1.68 -2.22
N LYS A 10 10.55 2.61 -2.76
CA LYS A 10 9.83 3.61 -1.94
C LYS A 10 8.78 2.96 -1.03
N GLN A 11 8.08 1.93 -1.53
CA GLN A 11 7.13 1.16 -0.73
C GLN A 11 7.85 0.42 0.41
N THR A 12 8.97 -0.25 0.15
CA THR A 12 9.82 -0.88 1.17
C THR A 12 10.24 0.13 2.25
N GLN A 13 10.70 1.33 1.86
CA GLN A 13 11.09 2.38 2.81
C GLN A 13 9.93 2.87 3.68
N THR A 14 8.76 3.04 3.07
CA THR A 14 7.53 3.48 3.76
C THR A 14 7.08 2.42 4.76
N ILE A 15 6.97 1.15 4.33
CA ILE A 15 6.63 0.02 5.21
C ILE A 15 7.63 -0.09 6.36
N THR A 16 8.94 0.06 6.09
CA THR A 16 9.97 0.00 7.13
C THR A 16 9.79 1.12 8.17
N LYS A 17 9.50 2.34 7.73
CA LYS A 17 9.25 3.49 8.60
C LYS A 17 8.00 3.27 9.46
N ASP A 18 6.92 2.82 8.85
CA ASP A 18 5.65 2.58 9.54
C ASP A 18 5.79 1.45 10.57
N LEU A 19 6.51 0.39 10.23
CA LEU A 19 6.80 -0.72 11.13
C LEU A 19 7.67 -0.28 12.32
N ALA A 20 8.69 0.55 12.08
CA ALA A 20 9.50 1.14 13.15
C ALA A 20 8.69 2.09 14.06
N GLN A 21 7.73 2.83 13.49
CA GLN A 21 6.81 3.66 14.25
C GLN A 21 5.85 2.81 15.10
N PHE A 22 5.40 1.67 14.59
CA PHE A 22 4.59 0.69 15.32
C PHE A 22 5.36 0.05 16.47
N GLU A 23 6.61 -0.35 16.22
CA GLU A 23 7.53 -0.89 17.24
C GLU A 23 7.74 0.11 18.39
N LYS A 24 8.01 1.38 18.06
CA LYS A 24 8.29 2.43 19.05
C LYS A 24 7.08 2.73 19.94
N ASN A 25 5.86 2.62 19.40
CA ASN A 25 4.64 3.01 20.08
C ASN A 25 3.73 1.79 20.31
N LEU A 26 4.26 0.64 20.70
CA LEU A 26 3.48 -0.61 20.73
C LEU A 26 2.15 -0.51 21.51
N SER A 27 2.12 0.24 22.62
CA SER A 27 0.92 0.40 23.48
C SER A 27 0.03 1.58 23.11
N THR A 28 0.55 2.57 22.37
CA THR A 28 -0.18 3.81 22.01
C THR A 28 -0.39 3.95 20.50
N SER A 29 0.06 2.96 19.72
CA SER A 29 -0.04 2.98 18.26
C SER A 29 -1.51 2.99 17.86
N PRO A 30 -1.93 3.98 17.06
CA PRO A 30 -3.31 4.07 16.65
C PRO A 30 -3.63 2.87 15.75
N LEU A 31 -4.86 2.36 15.85
CA LEU A 31 -5.35 1.25 15.02
C LEU A 31 -5.27 1.60 13.51
N SER A 32 -5.16 2.89 13.16
CA SER A 32 -4.98 3.42 11.81
C SER A 32 -3.69 2.98 11.19
N LEU A 33 -2.61 3.02 11.96
CA LEU A 33 -1.30 2.63 11.50
C LEU A 33 -1.28 1.14 11.13
N GLN A 34 -2.08 0.31 11.82
CA GLN A 34 -2.23 -1.09 11.47
C GLN A 34 -2.98 -1.30 10.15
N GLY A 35 -4.05 -0.54 9.91
CA GLY A 35 -4.78 -0.55 8.64
C GLY A 35 -3.93 -0.03 7.49
N ALA A 36 -3.19 1.05 7.71
CA ALA A 36 -2.27 1.64 6.75
C ALA A 36 -1.15 0.68 6.35
N ILE A 37 -0.51 0.01 7.32
CA ILE A 37 0.51 -1.02 7.07
C ILE A 37 -0.07 -2.20 6.28
N THR A 38 -1.29 -2.64 6.61
CA THR A 38 -1.94 -3.76 5.89
C THR A 38 -2.21 -3.39 4.42
N THR A 39 -2.69 -2.17 4.18
CA THR A 39 -2.89 -1.63 2.83
C THR A 39 -1.57 -1.50 2.07
N SER A 40 -0.52 -0.98 2.70
CA SER A 40 0.78 -0.80 2.06
C SER A 40 1.47 -2.13 1.73
N ILE A 41 1.36 -3.14 2.60
CA ILE A 41 1.81 -4.52 2.30
C ILE A 41 1.04 -5.11 1.12
N THR A 42 -0.28 -4.92 1.07
CA THR A 42 -1.12 -5.43 -0.04
C THR A 42 -0.79 -4.73 -1.36
N ALA A 43 -0.56 -3.41 -1.33
CA ALA A 43 -0.11 -2.64 -2.48
C ALA A 43 1.27 -3.11 -2.96
N PHE A 44 2.21 -3.36 -2.05
CA PHE A 44 3.53 -3.90 -2.38
C PHE A 44 3.45 -5.30 -3.01
N LYS A 45 2.59 -6.18 -2.49
CA LYS A 45 2.30 -7.49 -3.08
C LYS A 45 1.79 -7.37 -4.52
N LYS A 46 0.93 -6.38 -4.80
CA LYS A 46 0.45 -6.11 -6.16
C LYS A 46 1.57 -5.60 -7.06
N THR A 47 2.41 -4.67 -6.60
CA THR A 47 3.59 -4.20 -7.33
C THR A 47 4.54 -5.34 -7.69
N ILE A 48 4.77 -6.29 -6.77
CA ILE A 48 5.61 -7.47 -7.04
C ILE A 48 5.02 -8.34 -8.14
N LYS A 49 3.71 -8.60 -8.11
CA LYS A 49 3.02 -9.35 -9.17
C LYS A 49 3.13 -8.65 -10.53
N GLU A 50 2.88 -7.34 -10.57
CA GLU A 50 3.04 -6.56 -11.80
C GLU A 50 4.49 -6.60 -12.31
N TYR A 51 5.47 -6.63 -11.39
CA TYR A 51 6.88 -6.73 -11.73
C TYR A 51 7.28 -8.13 -12.23
N SER A 52 6.68 -9.21 -11.69
CA SER A 52 6.86 -10.57 -12.22
C SER A 52 6.17 -10.75 -13.57
N ASP A 53 4.97 -10.23 -13.77
CA ASP A 53 4.23 -10.34 -15.04
C ASP A 53 4.98 -9.61 -16.17
N LEU A 54 5.58 -8.45 -15.87
CA LEU A 54 6.44 -7.75 -16.83
C LEU A 54 7.71 -8.51 -17.16
N LEU A 55 8.22 -9.29 -16.21
CA LEU A 55 9.41 -10.12 -16.39
C LEU A 55 9.10 -11.31 -17.32
N GLU A 56 8.01 -12.02 -17.07
CA GLU A 56 7.54 -13.12 -17.93
C GLU A 56 7.27 -12.68 -19.38
N LYS A 57 6.80 -11.45 -19.57
CA LYS A 57 6.53 -10.88 -20.90
C LYS A 57 7.80 -10.51 -21.68
N ASN A 58 8.97 -10.38 -21.04
CA ASN A 58 10.23 -9.99 -21.69
C ASN A 58 11.36 -11.02 -21.44
N PRO A 59 11.23 -12.28 -21.91
CA PRO A 59 12.19 -13.34 -21.61
C PRO A 59 13.54 -13.21 -22.34
N THR A 60 13.66 -12.36 -23.35
CA THR A 60 14.87 -12.22 -24.19
C THR A 60 15.78 -11.06 -23.81
N ASP A 61 15.50 -10.35 -22.71
CA ASP A 61 16.32 -9.24 -22.26
C ASP A 61 17.57 -9.73 -21.49
N SER A 62 18.76 -9.24 -21.87
CA SER A 62 20.02 -9.47 -21.14
C SER A 62 19.94 -9.06 -19.65
N SER A 63 19.01 -8.17 -19.30
CA SER A 63 18.77 -7.73 -17.92
C SER A 63 17.79 -8.62 -17.13
N TYR A 64 17.24 -9.68 -17.72
CA TYR A 64 16.25 -10.57 -17.09
C TYR A 64 16.72 -11.11 -15.74
N ALA A 65 17.91 -11.69 -15.67
CA ALA A 65 18.48 -12.24 -14.43
C ALA A 65 18.64 -11.18 -13.32
N LYS A 66 18.88 -9.90 -13.68
CA LYS A 66 18.96 -8.80 -12.71
C LYS A 66 17.58 -8.47 -12.16
N HIS A 67 16.55 -8.48 -13.00
CA HIS A 67 15.19 -8.19 -12.60
C HIS A 67 14.60 -9.35 -11.77
N GLU A 68 14.90 -10.60 -12.13
CA GLU A 68 14.58 -11.80 -11.36
C GLU A 68 15.16 -11.74 -9.94
N GLY A 69 16.46 -11.44 -9.81
CA GLY A 69 17.10 -11.27 -8.50
C GLY A 69 16.48 -10.12 -7.67
N ARG A 70 15.93 -9.10 -8.31
CA ARG A 70 15.19 -8.02 -7.62
C ARG A 70 13.80 -8.46 -7.17
N VAL A 71 13.07 -9.22 -7.99
CA VAL A 71 11.77 -9.81 -7.61
C VAL A 71 11.98 -10.70 -6.38
N SER A 72 12.97 -11.59 -6.43
CA SER A 72 13.29 -12.51 -5.34
C SER A 72 13.60 -11.79 -4.02
N LYS A 73 14.37 -10.69 -4.08
CA LYS A 73 14.62 -9.83 -2.92
C LYS A 73 13.33 -9.20 -2.38
N PHE A 74 12.49 -8.64 -3.25
CA PHE A 74 11.22 -8.05 -2.82
C PHE A 74 10.25 -9.09 -2.23
N THR A 75 10.25 -10.33 -2.71
CA THR A 75 9.45 -11.41 -2.11
C THR A 75 9.95 -11.78 -0.71
N GLN A 76 11.27 -11.85 -0.51
CA GLN A 76 11.86 -12.10 0.81
C GLN A 76 11.57 -10.94 1.78
N GLU A 77 11.66 -9.70 1.29
CA GLU A 77 11.31 -8.51 2.09
C GLU A 77 9.83 -8.54 2.50
N LEU A 78 8.91 -8.89 1.59
CA LEU A 78 7.47 -9.00 1.89
C LEU A 78 7.20 -10.01 3.00
N GLU A 79 7.80 -11.20 2.92
CA GLU A 79 7.66 -12.24 3.95
C GLU A 79 8.19 -11.75 5.30
N SER A 80 9.33 -11.05 5.29
CA SER A 80 9.90 -10.46 6.50
C SER A 80 9.00 -9.37 7.10
N PHE A 81 8.38 -8.52 6.29
CA PHE A 81 7.47 -7.48 6.75
C PHE A 81 6.18 -8.07 7.32
N THR A 82 5.63 -9.09 6.67
CA THR A 82 4.42 -9.79 7.15
C THR A 82 4.69 -10.45 8.50
N THR A 83 5.79 -11.19 8.61
CA THR A 83 6.17 -11.87 9.87
C THR A 83 6.40 -10.87 11.00
N LYS A 84 7.11 -9.77 10.74
CA LYS A 84 7.34 -8.72 11.75
C LYS A 84 6.02 -8.06 12.15
N PHE A 85 5.16 -7.71 11.20
CA PHE A 85 3.87 -7.11 11.47
C PHE A 85 2.96 -8.01 12.31
N ASP A 86 2.91 -9.31 12.01
CA ASP A 86 2.13 -10.29 12.77
C ASP A 86 2.66 -10.45 14.20
N ASN A 87 3.98 -10.49 14.38
CA ASN A 87 4.59 -10.56 15.71
C ASN A 87 4.26 -9.30 16.53
N LEU A 88 4.37 -8.12 15.92
CA LEU A 88 4.05 -6.86 16.57
C LEU A 88 2.57 -6.74 16.92
N LYS A 89 1.68 -7.23 16.05
CA LYS A 89 0.25 -7.32 16.34
C LYS A 89 -0.02 -8.17 17.58
N LYS A 90 0.61 -9.35 17.67
CA LYS A 90 0.50 -10.24 18.84
C LYS A 90 1.04 -9.57 20.11
N GLN A 91 2.20 -8.92 20.03
CA GLN A 91 2.79 -8.25 21.19
C GLN A 91 1.90 -7.12 21.72
N ARG A 92 1.26 -6.34 20.84
CA ARG A 92 0.29 -5.32 21.25
C ARG A 92 -0.98 -5.94 21.84
N GLU A 93 -1.49 -7.02 21.25
CA GLU A 93 -2.67 -7.69 21.79
C GLU A 93 -2.41 -8.22 23.21
N ILE A 94 -1.22 -8.79 23.45
CA ILE A 94 -0.78 -9.22 24.78
C ILE A 94 -0.67 -8.01 25.73
N SER A 95 -0.07 -6.89 25.31
CA SER A 95 0.08 -5.72 26.19
C SER A 95 -1.25 -5.08 26.57
N VAL A 96 -2.20 -5.02 25.64
CA VAL A 96 -3.57 -4.54 25.90
C VAL A 96 -4.31 -5.51 26.82
N GLN A 97 -4.23 -6.82 26.59
CA GLN A 97 -4.85 -7.82 27.46
C GLN A 97 -4.26 -7.81 28.88
N GLU A 98 -2.96 -7.58 29.02
CA GLU A 98 -2.32 -7.44 30.32
C GLU A 98 -2.79 -6.17 31.04
N ALA A 99 -2.92 -5.04 30.34
CA ALA A 99 -3.46 -3.81 30.89
C ALA A 99 -4.91 -3.98 31.37
N ASP A 100 -5.77 -4.58 30.54
CA ASP A 100 -7.17 -4.86 30.90
C ASP A 100 -7.25 -5.81 32.09
N LYS A 101 -6.42 -6.85 32.13
CA LYS A 101 -6.34 -7.79 33.25
C LYS A 101 -5.89 -7.10 34.53
N GLN A 102 -4.92 -6.17 34.45
CA GLN A 102 -4.47 -5.37 35.60
C GLN A 102 -5.57 -4.42 36.09
N GLU A 103 -6.35 -3.81 35.19
CA GLU A 103 -7.53 -3.03 35.59
C GLU A 103 -8.57 -3.89 36.31
N LEU A 104 -8.86 -5.09 35.82
CA LEU A 104 -9.82 -6.01 36.42
C LEU A 104 -9.34 -6.57 37.78
N MET A 105 -8.04 -6.82 37.94
CA MET A 105 -7.46 -7.26 39.21
C MET A 105 -7.36 -6.11 40.22
N GLY A 106 -7.00 -4.90 39.78
CA GLY A 106 -6.98 -3.71 40.62
C GLY A 106 -8.37 -3.36 41.16
N ARG A 107 -9.42 -3.60 40.37
CA ARG A 107 -10.83 -3.43 40.81
C ARG A 107 -11.27 -4.42 41.89
N ARG A 108 -10.60 -5.58 42.07
CA ARG A 108 -10.96 -6.56 43.11
C ARG A 108 -10.42 -6.19 44.50
N HIS A 109 -9.34 -5.40 44.59
CA HIS A 109 -8.71 -5.04 45.87
C HIS A 109 -9.41 -3.91 46.64
N ILE A 110 -10.24 -3.09 45.99
CA ILE A 110 -11.02 -2.06 46.69
C ILE A 110 -12.20 -2.69 47.45
N ASN A 111 -12.76 -3.81 46.97
CA ASN A 111 -13.85 -4.51 47.66
C ASN A 111 -13.39 -5.44 48.80
N SER A 112 -12.09 -5.71 48.96
CA SER A 112 -11.59 -6.57 50.04
C SER A 112 -11.16 -5.82 51.31
N ALA A 113 -11.11 -4.48 51.30
CA ALA A 113 -10.63 -3.70 52.45
C ALA A 113 -11.74 -3.21 53.40
N THR A 114 -13.02 -3.43 53.09
CA THR A 114 -14.14 -2.98 53.97
C THR A 114 -15.27 -3.98 54.16
N SER A 115 -15.13 -5.22 53.71
CA SER A 115 -16.11 -6.26 54.04
C SER A 115 -15.49 -7.64 53.85
N GLN A 116 -15.21 -8.30 54.97
CA GLN A 116 -15.10 -9.76 55.00
C GLN A 116 -16.41 -10.33 54.42
N PRO A 117 -16.38 -11.10 53.31
CA PRO A 117 -17.55 -11.85 52.92
C PRO A 117 -17.59 -13.08 53.83
N SER A 118 -18.41 -13.01 54.87
CA SER A 118 -18.80 -14.22 55.60
C SER A 118 -19.62 -15.11 54.64
N ASP A 119 -19.10 -16.30 54.35
CA ASP A 119 -19.68 -17.33 53.49
C ASP A 119 -20.90 -18.06 54.10
N ASN A 120 -21.69 -17.37 54.94
CA ASN A 120 -22.78 -17.97 55.71
C ASN A 120 -24.16 -17.62 55.12
N PRO A 121 -24.89 -18.57 54.50
CA PRO A 121 -26.20 -18.36 53.88
C PRO A 121 -27.39 -18.13 54.86
N TYR A 122 -27.14 -17.96 56.16
CA TYR A 122 -28.16 -17.96 57.21
C TYR A 122 -28.04 -16.80 58.23
N ASP A 123 -27.27 -15.75 57.96
CA ASP A 123 -27.20 -14.58 58.86
C ASP A 123 -28.44 -13.66 58.68
N PRO A 124 -29.27 -13.44 59.72
CA PRO A 124 -30.51 -12.68 59.62
C PRO A 124 -30.33 -11.17 59.90
N ASN A 125 -29.15 -10.59 59.69
CA ASN A 125 -28.95 -9.15 59.92
C ASN A 125 -29.37 -8.28 58.72
N GLN A 126 -30.45 -7.53 58.98
CA GLN A 126 -31.17 -6.63 58.09
C GLN A 126 -30.36 -5.38 57.68
N GLN A 127 -29.59 -5.43 56.58
CA GLN A 127 -29.14 -4.23 55.86
C GLN A 127 -29.25 -4.34 54.31
N GLN A 128 -30.13 -5.20 53.81
CA GLN A 128 -30.18 -5.56 52.38
C GLN A 128 -30.83 -4.55 51.42
N GLN A 129 -31.33 -3.40 51.87
CA GLN A 129 -32.00 -2.44 50.95
C GLN A 129 -31.12 -1.32 50.39
N GLN A 130 -29.92 -1.08 50.91
CA GLN A 130 -29.01 -0.04 50.39
C GLN A 130 -27.92 -0.59 49.45
N GLN A 131 -27.55 -1.87 49.59
CA GLN A 131 -26.52 -2.51 48.77
C GLN A 131 -26.98 -2.78 47.31
N GLN A 132 -28.27 -3.06 47.09
CA GLN A 132 -28.82 -3.30 45.74
C GLN A 132 -28.92 -2.02 44.89
N THR A 133 -29.15 -0.86 45.51
CA THR A 133 -29.18 0.42 44.80
C THR A 133 -27.80 0.94 44.41
N ILE A 134 -26.77 0.65 45.21
CA ILE A 134 -25.38 1.02 44.91
C ILE A 134 -24.85 0.16 43.74
N SER A 135 -25.11 -1.15 43.76
CA SER A 135 -24.70 -2.06 42.69
C SER A 135 -25.37 -1.78 41.34
N GLN A 136 -26.66 -1.39 41.32
CA GLN A 136 -27.30 -0.96 40.07
C GLN A 136 -26.78 0.39 39.55
N ARG A 137 -26.54 1.37 40.44
CA ARG A 137 -25.91 2.64 40.05
C ARG A 137 -24.51 2.43 39.49
N GLU A 138 -23.74 1.56 40.12
CA GLU A 138 -22.38 1.24 39.67
C GLU A 138 -22.39 0.50 38.32
N GLY A 139 -23.35 -0.38 38.07
CA GLY A 139 -23.60 -0.94 36.74
C GLY A 139 -23.82 0.13 35.68
N LEU A 140 -24.68 1.12 35.96
CA LEU A 140 -24.97 2.24 35.06
C LEU A 140 -23.76 3.16 34.83
N TYR A 141 -22.92 3.40 35.84
CA TYR A 141 -21.67 4.16 35.68
C TYR A 141 -20.64 3.39 34.86
N ASN A 142 -20.52 2.08 35.09
CA ASN A 142 -19.65 1.21 34.30
C ASN A 142 -20.10 1.10 32.84
N GLU A 143 -21.40 1.06 32.59
CA GLU A 143 -21.99 1.04 31.25
C GLU A 143 -21.80 2.39 30.54
N ASN A 144 -22.03 3.51 31.24
CA ASN A 144 -21.70 4.84 30.70
C ASN A 144 -20.22 4.98 30.35
N GLN A 145 -19.31 4.44 31.18
CA GLN A 145 -17.89 4.49 30.90
C GLN A 145 -17.46 3.53 29.78
N ALA A 146 -18.10 2.37 29.65
CA ALA A 146 -17.91 1.48 28.52
C ALA A 146 -18.41 2.12 27.21
N LEU A 147 -19.57 2.77 27.24
CA LEU A 147 -20.13 3.53 26.11
C LEU A 147 -19.28 4.74 25.75
N ALA A 148 -18.76 5.48 26.73
CA ALA A 148 -17.87 6.62 26.50
C ALA A 148 -16.55 6.18 25.82
N ARG A 149 -15.95 5.08 26.29
CA ARG A 149 -14.76 4.49 25.66
C ARG A 149 -15.06 3.97 24.26
N GLY A 150 -16.23 3.34 24.07
CA GLY A 150 -16.71 2.89 22.76
C GLY A 150 -16.91 4.06 21.80
N SER A 151 -17.51 5.15 22.25
CA SER A 151 -17.72 6.38 21.46
C SER A 151 -16.39 7.00 21.05
N GLU A 152 -15.45 7.16 21.99
CA GLU A 152 -14.12 7.70 21.71
C GLU A 152 -13.34 6.79 20.73
N GLN A 153 -13.51 5.47 20.83
CA GLN A 153 -12.90 4.52 19.90
C GLN A 153 -13.53 4.59 18.50
N LEU A 154 -14.85 4.74 18.41
CA LEU A 154 -15.58 4.90 17.16
C LEU A 154 -15.20 6.20 16.45
N ASP A 155 -15.14 7.32 17.16
CA ASP A 155 -14.71 8.60 16.60
C ASP A 155 -13.28 8.52 16.05
N ARG A 156 -12.39 7.83 16.78
CA ARG A 156 -11.01 7.60 16.34
C ARG A 156 -10.92 6.69 15.11
N ILE A 157 -11.80 5.70 14.99
CA ILE A 157 -11.93 4.84 13.80
C ILE A 157 -12.50 5.63 12.61
N LEU A 158 -13.44 6.54 12.85
CA LEU A 158 -14.05 7.38 11.84
C LEU A 158 -13.07 8.41 11.28
N GLU A 159 -12.32 9.08 12.15
CA GLU A 159 -11.24 10.01 11.79
C GLU A 159 -10.14 9.30 10.99
N MET A 160 -9.80 8.08 11.40
CA MET A 160 -8.88 7.19 10.67
C MET A 160 -9.40 6.75 9.32
N GLY A 161 -10.70 6.42 9.24
CA GLY A 161 -11.36 6.12 7.97
C GLY A 161 -11.30 7.33 7.05
N GLN A 162 -11.59 8.52 7.57
CA GLN A 162 -11.53 9.77 6.84
C GLN A 162 -10.12 10.07 6.32
N GLN A 163 -9.08 9.93 7.15
CA GLN A 163 -7.68 10.12 6.74
C GLN A 163 -7.26 9.09 5.69
N ALA A 164 -7.61 7.81 5.85
CA ALA A 164 -7.32 6.79 4.85
C ALA A 164 -8.07 7.05 3.53
N PHE A 165 -9.31 7.54 3.58
CA PHE A 165 -10.04 7.98 2.40
C PHE A 165 -9.41 9.22 1.76
N GLU A 166 -8.95 10.18 2.56
CA GLU A 166 -8.23 11.37 2.09
C GLU A 166 -6.92 10.97 1.41
N ASP A 167 -6.15 10.05 1.98
CA ASP A 167 -4.95 9.49 1.35
C ASP A 167 -5.27 8.77 0.03
N ILE A 168 -6.39 8.04 -0.05
CA ILE A 168 -6.84 7.38 -1.30
C ILE A 168 -7.31 8.41 -2.34
N VAL A 169 -7.96 9.49 -1.91
CA VAL A 169 -8.42 10.60 -2.75
C VAL A 169 -7.25 11.44 -3.24
N GLU A 170 -6.24 11.69 -2.40
CA GLU A 170 -4.99 12.36 -2.78
C GLU A 170 -4.17 11.47 -3.73
N GLN A 171 -4.14 10.16 -3.50
CA GLN A 171 -3.62 9.20 -4.47
C GLN A 171 -4.40 9.23 -5.80
N ASN A 172 -5.68 9.58 -5.80
CA ASN A 172 -6.45 9.80 -7.04
C ASN A 172 -5.93 11.01 -7.83
N GLU A 173 -5.49 12.08 -7.16
CA GLU A 173 -4.80 13.19 -7.84
C GLU A 173 -3.46 12.75 -8.45
N THR A 174 -2.73 11.85 -7.78
CA THR A 174 -1.51 11.25 -8.36
C THR A 174 -1.82 10.36 -9.55
N LEU A 175 -2.93 9.59 -9.51
CA LEU A 175 -3.43 8.81 -10.65
C LEU A 175 -3.87 9.72 -11.81
N ARG A 176 -4.49 10.87 -11.54
CA ARG A 176 -4.81 11.87 -12.57
C ARG A 176 -3.55 12.51 -13.15
N LYS A 177 -2.52 12.77 -12.34
CA LYS A 177 -1.20 13.24 -12.82
C LYS A 177 -0.50 12.17 -13.65
N VAL A 178 -0.56 10.91 -13.24
CA VAL A 178 -0.05 9.76 -14.01
C VAL A 178 -0.84 9.57 -15.30
N GLN A 179 -2.17 9.70 -15.28
CA GLN A 179 -3.04 9.66 -16.46
C GLN A 179 -2.74 10.81 -17.41
N ALA A 180 -2.60 12.05 -16.91
CA ALA A 180 -2.21 13.20 -17.72
C ALA A 180 -0.81 12.99 -18.34
N LYS A 181 0.13 12.40 -17.60
CA LYS A 181 1.46 12.02 -18.12
C LYS A 181 1.40 10.86 -19.09
N PHE A 182 0.46 9.93 -18.93
CA PHE A 182 0.19 8.85 -19.88
C PHE A 182 -0.54 9.35 -21.11
N GLU A 183 -1.36 10.39 -21.01
CA GLU A 183 -2.06 11.03 -22.12
C GLU A 183 -1.09 11.91 -22.92
N GLU A 184 -0.24 12.68 -22.25
CA GLU A 184 0.96 13.30 -22.86
C GLU A 184 1.87 12.22 -23.49
N GLY A 185 2.00 11.08 -22.80
CA GLY A 185 2.69 9.84 -23.20
C GLY A 185 2.08 9.16 -24.44
N LEU A 186 0.76 9.11 -24.53
CA LEU A 186 -0.02 8.54 -25.63
C LEU A 186 -0.14 9.53 -26.78
N ILE A 187 -0.09 10.83 -26.53
CA ILE A 187 0.05 11.86 -27.55
C ILE A 187 1.45 11.78 -28.18
N THR A 188 2.49 11.43 -27.40
CA THR A 188 3.83 11.19 -27.95
C THR A 188 4.01 9.80 -28.59
N LEU A 189 3.36 8.75 -28.09
CA LEU A 189 3.42 7.39 -28.65
C LEU A 189 2.38 7.14 -29.76
N GLY A 190 1.28 7.90 -29.77
CA GLY A 190 0.20 7.80 -30.75
C GLY A 190 0.45 8.59 -32.03
N VAL A 191 1.15 9.73 -31.99
CA VAL A 191 1.63 10.44 -33.18
C VAL A 191 2.87 11.25 -32.82
N SER A 192 4.02 10.60 -32.62
CA SER A 192 5.26 11.35 -32.81
C SER A 192 5.36 11.64 -34.30
N ARG A 193 5.10 12.89 -34.68
CA ARG A 193 5.46 13.48 -35.98
C ARG A 193 6.91 13.14 -36.39
N GLY A 194 7.77 12.75 -35.44
CA GLY A 194 9.11 12.22 -35.71
C GLY A 194 9.14 10.87 -36.44
N THR A 195 8.26 9.92 -36.08
CA THR A 195 8.17 8.62 -36.78
C THR A 195 7.53 8.79 -38.15
N ILE A 196 6.49 9.62 -38.27
CA ILE A 196 5.90 9.97 -39.57
C ILE A 196 6.91 10.68 -40.48
N ARG A 197 7.74 11.61 -39.96
CA ARG A 197 8.81 12.24 -40.74
C ARG A 197 9.94 11.28 -41.10
N SER A 198 10.27 10.31 -40.24
CA SER A 198 11.34 9.34 -40.55
C SER A 198 10.89 8.38 -41.67
N VAL A 199 9.61 8.00 -41.69
CA VAL A 199 9.00 7.21 -42.76
C VAL A 199 8.88 8.04 -44.04
N GLU A 200 8.42 9.30 -43.96
CA GLU A 200 8.31 10.19 -45.13
C GLU A 200 9.69 10.51 -45.74
N ARG A 201 10.75 10.59 -44.93
CA ARG A 201 12.13 10.83 -45.43
C ARG A 201 12.63 9.67 -46.29
N ARG A 202 12.34 8.43 -45.91
CA ARG A 202 12.73 7.23 -46.70
C ARG A 202 11.97 7.20 -48.03
N ALA A 203 10.67 7.48 -48.02
CA ALA A 203 9.86 7.53 -49.24
C ALA A 203 10.25 8.67 -50.20
N LYS A 204 10.70 9.83 -49.69
CA LYS A 204 11.21 10.92 -50.53
C LYS A 204 12.58 10.62 -51.13
N GLN A 205 13.48 9.99 -50.38
CA GLN A 205 14.78 9.57 -50.90
C GLN A 205 14.63 8.51 -52.00
N ASP A 206 13.69 7.58 -51.85
CA ASP A 206 13.43 6.54 -52.85
C ASP A 206 12.93 7.13 -54.19
N LYS A 207 12.06 8.15 -54.15
CA LYS A 207 11.63 8.87 -55.38
C LYS A 207 12.78 9.56 -56.11
N TRP A 208 13.76 10.10 -55.38
CA TRP A 208 14.93 10.73 -55.99
C TRP A 208 15.88 9.69 -56.59
N LEU A 209 16.08 8.55 -55.91
CA LEU A 209 16.86 7.42 -56.42
C LEU A 209 16.24 6.84 -57.71
N PHE A 210 14.92 6.70 -57.75
CA PHE A 210 14.20 6.25 -58.95
C PHE A 210 14.44 7.17 -60.15
N TRP A 211 14.29 8.49 -59.97
CA TRP A 211 14.55 9.46 -61.04
C TRP A 211 16.02 9.47 -61.49
N PHE A 212 16.96 9.31 -60.57
CA PHE A 212 18.38 9.17 -60.90
C PHE A 212 18.63 7.93 -61.78
N CYS A 213 18.06 6.78 -61.42
CA CYS A 213 18.17 5.56 -62.22
C CYS A 213 17.58 5.71 -63.63
N VAL A 214 16.42 6.38 -63.77
CA VAL A 214 15.80 6.63 -65.08
C VAL A 214 16.68 7.50 -65.97
N VAL A 215 17.25 8.59 -65.43
CA VAL A 215 18.15 9.47 -66.18
C VAL A 215 19.42 8.73 -66.59
N MET A 216 20.01 7.96 -65.68
CA MET A 216 21.22 7.19 -65.94
C MET A 216 21.00 6.16 -67.06
N MET A 217 19.85 5.47 -67.05
CA MET A 217 19.45 4.55 -68.11
C MET A 217 19.31 5.25 -69.47
N LEU A 218 18.67 6.43 -69.53
CA LEU A 218 18.54 7.19 -70.78
C LEU A 218 19.90 7.66 -71.31
N VAL A 219 20.83 8.04 -70.43
CA VAL A 219 22.20 8.40 -70.81
C VAL A 219 22.92 7.20 -71.44
N ILE A 220 22.82 6.01 -70.85
CA ILE A 220 23.38 4.78 -71.43
C ILE A 220 22.80 4.54 -72.82
N PHE A 221 21.47 4.63 -72.99
CA PHE A 221 20.83 4.45 -74.29
C PHE A 221 21.30 5.47 -75.33
N TYR A 222 21.46 6.74 -74.93
CA TYR A 222 22.04 7.76 -75.79
C TYR A 222 23.46 7.41 -76.23
N TYR A 223 24.32 6.95 -75.31
CA TYR A 223 25.68 6.53 -75.65
C TYR A 223 25.70 5.30 -76.56
N ILE A 224 24.80 4.33 -76.38
CA ILE A 224 24.67 3.17 -77.27
C ILE A 224 24.27 3.62 -78.68
N ILE A 225 23.24 4.47 -78.81
CA ILE A 225 22.80 4.99 -80.11
C ILE A 225 23.91 5.80 -80.77
N LYS A 226 24.64 6.63 -80.02
CA LYS A 226 25.75 7.42 -80.54
C LYS A 226 26.95 6.55 -80.95
N PHE A 227 27.17 5.43 -80.29
CA PHE A 227 28.27 4.51 -80.62
C PHE A 227 27.95 3.62 -81.82
N PHE A 228 26.68 3.25 -81.99
CA PHE A 228 26.20 2.42 -83.11
C PHE A 228 25.76 3.21 -84.36
N ARG A 229 25.88 4.55 -84.34
CA ARG A 229 25.52 5.43 -85.46
C ARG A 229 26.73 6.19 -85.99
#